data_AF-A0A1H8FKY5-F1
#
_entry.id   AF-A0A1H8FKY5-F1
#
_cell.length_a   1.000
_cell.length_b   1.000
_cell.length_c   1.000
_cell.angle_alpha   90.00
_cell.angle_beta   90.00
_cell.angle_gamma   90.00
#
_symmetry.space_group_name_H-M   'P 1'
#
loop_
_entity.id
_entity.type
_entity.pdbx_description
1 polymer ?
#
loop_
_entity_poly.entity_id
_entity_poly.type
_entity_poly.pdbx_seq_one_letter_code
_entity_poly.pdbx_strand_id
1 'polypeptide(L)'
;MSQDKEAILDQLNSIFQDTFTENNYSFSINTTRDDIEEWDSLSHIRLLTAIEANFGVQFDLDEIGNMIDVSTIVDLLHAKLV
;
A
#
# COMPACT_ATOMS: atom_id res chain seq x y z
N MET A 1 12.43 8.46 16.09
CA MET A 1 11.59 8.72 14.89
C MET A 1 11.92 7.59 13.93
N SER A 2 11.03 6.59 13.71
CA SER A 2 10.95 5.72 12.50
C SER A 2 10.25 4.35 12.71
N GLN A 3 10.03 3.86 13.94
CA GLN A 3 9.52 2.48 14.13
C GLN A 3 8.11 2.24 13.54
N ASP A 4 7.26 3.26 13.52
CA ASP A 4 5.87 3.13 13.05
C ASP A 4 5.80 2.93 11.53
N LYS A 5 6.61 3.67 10.75
CA LYS A 5 6.66 3.55 9.29
C LYS A 5 7.27 2.22 8.84
N GLU A 6 8.29 1.73 9.53
CA GLU A 6 8.89 0.42 9.26
C GLU A 6 7.89 -0.72 9.49
N ALA A 7 7.12 -0.66 10.59
CA ALA A 7 6.07 -1.64 10.87
C ALA A 7 4.92 -1.59 9.84
N ILE A 8 4.52 -0.39 9.42
CA ILE A 8 3.53 -0.22 8.34
C ILE A 8 4.05 -0.84 7.04
N LEU A 9 5.31 -0.57 6.68
CA LEU A 9 5.91 -1.10 5.45
C LEU A 9 6.00 -2.63 5.46
N ASP A 10 6.32 -3.24 6.59
CA ASP A 10 6.37 -4.70 6.75
C ASP A 10 4.98 -5.33 6.55
N GLN A 11 3.93 -4.76 7.17
CA GLN A 11 2.56 -5.21 6.96
C GLN A 11 2.09 -4.97 5.53
N LEU A 12 2.39 -3.82 4.93
CA LEU A 12 2.09 -3.55 3.54
C LEU A 12 2.74 -4.58 2.63
N ASN A 13 4.01 -4.92 2.85
CA ASN A 13 4.69 -5.96 2.08
C ASN A 13 3.90 -7.27 2.07
N SER A 14 3.37 -7.69 3.21
CA SER A 14 2.52 -8.90 3.30
C SER A 14 1.23 -8.76 2.48
N ILE A 15 0.57 -7.60 2.53
CA ILE A 15 -0.67 -7.33 1.76
C ILE A 15 -0.39 -7.27 0.26
N PHE A 16 0.72 -6.66 -0.13
CA PHE A 16 1.18 -6.62 -1.52
C PHE A 16 1.47 -8.04 -2.02
N GLN A 17 2.14 -8.89 -1.25
CA GLN A 17 2.36 -10.29 -1.62
C GLN A 17 1.06 -11.11 -1.75
N ASP A 18 0.05 -10.82 -0.92
CA ASP A 18 -1.27 -11.46 -1.04
C ASP A 18 -2.05 -10.97 -2.27
N THR A 19 -1.88 -9.70 -2.63
CA THR A 19 -2.59 -9.09 -3.77
C THR A 19 -1.91 -9.40 -5.12
N PHE A 20 -0.58 -9.34 -5.16
CA PHE A 20 0.28 -9.48 -6.34
C PHE A 20 1.07 -10.78 -6.23
N THR A 21 0.40 -11.90 -6.48
CA THR A 21 0.97 -13.24 -6.32
C THR A 21 1.87 -13.69 -7.46
N GLU A 22 1.80 -13.07 -8.65
CA GLU A 22 2.56 -13.57 -9.82
C GLU A 22 4.03 -13.15 -9.80
N ASN A 23 4.41 -12.19 -8.96
CA ASN A 23 5.80 -11.77 -8.87
C ASN A 23 6.34 -11.74 -7.43
N ASN A 24 7.49 -12.39 -7.25
CA ASN A 24 8.36 -12.22 -6.08
C ASN A 24 9.11 -10.87 -6.14
N TYR A 25 8.40 -9.77 -6.44
CA TYR A 25 9.00 -8.45 -6.38
C TYR A 25 9.32 -8.09 -4.94
N SER A 26 10.52 -7.54 -4.73
CA SER A 26 10.86 -6.91 -3.45
C SER A 26 10.23 -5.52 -3.42
N PHE A 27 9.01 -5.41 -2.89
CA PHE A 27 8.35 -4.11 -2.75
C PHE A 27 9.15 -3.25 -1.78
N SER A 28 9.47 -2.04 -2.25
CA SER A 28 10.17 -1.03 -1.47
C SER A 28 9.29 0.21 -1.37
N ILE A 29 9.66 1.11 -0.45
CA ILE A 29 8.98 2.41 -0.31
C ILE A 29 8.92 3.21 -1.63
N ASN A 30 9.88 2.98 -2.54
CA ASN A 30 9.96 3.64 -3.85
C ASN A 30 9.21 2.89 -4.96
N THR A 31 8.60 1.74 -4.67
CA THR A 31 7.84 0.97 -5.66
C THR A 31 6.58 1.75 -6.03
N THR A 32 6.32 1.85 -7.34
CA THR A 32 5.20 2.61 -7.89
C THR A 32 4.33 1.72 -8.76
N ARG A 33 3.12 2.19 -9.11
CA ARG A 33 2.23 1.49 -10.03
C ARG A 33 2.89 1.19 -11.38
N ASP A 34 3.79 2.04 -11.85
CA ASP A 34 4.48 1.88 -13.13
C ASP A 34 5.52 0.73 -13.12
N ASP A 35 6.03 0.38 -11.93
CA ASP A 35 7.02 -0.68 -11.74
C ASP A 35 6.37 -2.09 -11.74
N ILE A 36 5.05 -2.16 -11.52
CA ILE A 36 4.29 -3.41 -11.37
C ILE A 36 3.21 -3.49 -12.45
N GLU A 37 3.44 -4.31 -13.46
CA GLU A 37 2.48 -4.49 -14.56
C GLU A 37 1.10 -4.99 -14.09
N GLU A 38 1.05 -5.81 -13.03
CA GLU A 38 -0.21 -6.31 -12.44
C GLU A 38 -0.99 -5.23 -11.66
N TRP A 39 -0.39 -4.06 -11.43
CA TRP A 39 -0.99 -2.98 -10.67
C TRP A 39 -1.94 -2.15 -11.52
N ASP A 40 -3.02 -2.78 -11.96
CA ASP A 40 -4.15 -2.14 -12.62
C ASP A 40 -5.12 -1.48 -11.64
N SER A 41 -6.16 -0.84 -12.19
CA SER A 41 -7.26 -0.25 -11.40
C SER A 41 -7.94 -1.27 -10.47
N LEU A 42 -8.15 -2.51 -10.93
CA LEU A 42 -8.81 -3.55 -10.11
C LEU A 42 -7.92 -4.00 -8.95
N SER A 43 -6.65 -4.30 -9.23
CA SER A 43 -5.66 -4.69 -8.22
C SER A 43 -5.43 -3.56 -7.21
N HIS A 44 -5.45 -2.30 -7.67
CA HIS A 44 -5.38 -1.14 -6.79
C HIS A 44 -6.56 -1.08 -5.81
N ILE A 45 -7.81 -1.26 -6.26
CA ILE A 45 -8.96 -1.30 -5.35
C ILE A 45 -8.85 -2.47 -4.37
N ARG A 46 -8.46 -3.67 -4.82
CA ARG A 46 -8.26 -4.83 -3.95
C ARG A 46 -7.20 -4.59 -2.88
N LEU A 47 -6.06 -4.01 -3.28
CA LEU A 47 -4.97 -3.62 -2.40
C LEU A 47 -5.49 -2.67 -1.33
N LEU A 48 -6.18 -1.60 -1.73
CA LEU A 48 -6.73 -0.61 -0.80
C LEU A 48 -7.68 -1.25 0.20
N THR A 49 -8.62 -2.08 -0.26
CA THR A 49 -9.55 -2.79 0.63
C THR A 49 -8.82 -3.70 1.62
N ALA A 50 -7.75 -4.38 1.20
CA ALA A 50 -6.95 -5.22 2.08
C ALA A 50 -6.19 -4.38 3.12
N ILE A 51 -5.64 -3.23 2.72
CA ILE A 51 -5.01 -2.26 3.63
C ILE A 51 -6.03 -1.74 4.65
N GLU A 52 -7.18 -1.26 4.19
CA GLU A 52 -8.27 -0.77 5.06
C GLU A 52 -8.68 -1.83 6.09
N ALA A 53 -8.85 -3.09 5.66
CA ALA A 53 -9.22 -4.19 6.54
C ALA A 53 -8.11 -4.55 7.54
N ASN A 54 -6.84 -4.53 7.11
CA ASN A 54 -5.71 -4.95 7.95
C ASN A 54 -5.34 -3.89 8.99
N PHE A 55 -5.38 -2.61 8.60
CA PHE A 55 -5.06 -1.48 9.49
C PHE A 55 -6.29 -0.90 10.20
N GLY A 56 -7.51 -1.28 9.79
CA GLY A 56 -8.75 -0.74 10.33
C GLY A 56 -8.99 0.73 9.98
N VAL A 57 -8.49 1.18 8.83
CA VAL A 57 -8.63 2.56 8.33
C VAL A 57 -9.59 2.60 7.13
N GLN A 58 -10.03 3.80 6.75
CA GLN A 58 -10.72 4.02 5.48
C GLN A 58 -10.05 5.15 4.70
N PHE A 59 -9.98 4.98 3.38
CA PHE A 59 -9.45 5.97 2.45
C PHE A 59 -10.56 6.63 1.63
N ASP A 60 -10.46 7.94 1.46
CA ASP A 60 -11.35 8.69 0.58
C ASP A 60 -10.96 8.53 -0.90
N LEU A 61 -11.91 8.77 -1.81
CA LEU A 61 -11.66 8.70 -3.26
C LEU A 61 -10.51 9.61 -3.72
N ASP A 62 -10.31 10.74 -3.05
CA ASP A 62 -9.20 11.67 -3.32
C ASP A 62 -7.86 11.07 -2.88
N GLU A 63 -7.80 10.44 -1.70
CA GLU A 63 -6.60 9.74 -1.21
C GLU A 63 -6.25 8.56 -2.13
N ILE A 64 -7.26 7.79 -2.52
CA ILE A 64 -7.13 6.67 -3.46
C ILE A 64 -6.54 7.15 -4.80
N GLY A 65 -7.04 8.26 -5.34
CA GLY A 65 -6.52 8.85 -6.57
C GLY A 65 -5.07 9.32 -6.45
N ASN A 66 -4.65 9.77 -5.27
CA ASN A 66 -3.29 10.20 -4.98
C ASN A 66 -2.33 9.04 -4.66
N MET A 67 -2.82 7.82 -4.39
CA MET A 67 -1.97 6.66 -4.14
C MET A 67 -1.41 6.08 -5.44
N ILE A 68 -0.26 6.60 -5.84
CA ILE A 68 0.51 6.17 -7.01
C ILE A 68 1.78 5.36 -6.65
N ASP A 69 2.22 5.47 -5.39
CA ASP A 69 3.42 4.82 -4.88
C ASP A 69 3.27 4.39 -3.41
N VAL A 70 4.06 3.40 -3.01
CA VAL A 70 4.04 2.83 -1.65
C VAL A 70 4.40 3.90 -0.61
N SER A 71 5.25 4.87 -0.96
CA SER A 71 5.63 5.97 -0.07
C SER A 71 4.45 6.79 0.40
N THR A 72 3.55 7.13 -0.54
CA THR A 72 2.33 7.88 -0.23
C THR A 72 1.39 7.07 0.65
N ILE A 73 1.24 5.76 0.39
CA ILE A 73 0.41 4.87 1.21
C ILE A 73 0.91 4.82 2.65
N VAL A 74 2.22 4.63 2.86
CA VAL A 74 2.83 4.60 4.19
C VAL A 74 2.63 5.92 4.93
N ASP A 75 2.77 7.05 4.24
CA ASP A 75 2.60 8.36 4.86
C ASP A 75 1.14 8.62 5.27
N LEU A 76 0.18 8.27 4.41
CA LEU A 76 -1.25 8.36 4.70
C LEU A 76 -1.65 7.44 5.87
N LEU A 77 -1.17 6.20 5.88
CA LEU A 77 -1.41 5.28 6.98
C LEU A 77 -0.82 5.79 8.29
N HIS A 78 0.43 6.26 8.25
CA HIS A 78 1.08 6.82 9.42
C HIS A 78 0.32 8.04 9.95
N ALA A 79 -0.18 8.90 9.07
CA ALA A 79 -1.00 10.06 9.46
C ALA A 79 -2.36 9.68 10.05
N LYS A 80 -2.94 8.54 9.66
CA LYS A 80 -4.21 8.03 10.21
C LYS A 80 -4.05 7.22 11.51
N LEU A 81 -2.88 6.61 11.73
CA LEU A 81 -2.60 5.75 12.89
C LEU A 81 -2.00 6.52 14.08
N VAL A 82 -1.49 7.74 13.85
CA VAL A 82 -1.01 8.71 14.86
C VAL A 82 -2.17 9.55 15.39
#